data_AF-A0A2S3ZZU6-F1
#
_entry.id   AF-A0A2S3ZZU6-F1
#
_cell.length_a   1.000
_cell.length_b   1.000
_cell.length_c   1.000
_cell.angle_alpha   90.00
_cell.angle_beta   90.00
_cell.angle_gamma   90.00
#
_symmetry.space_group_name_H-M   'P 1'
#
loop_
_entity.id
_entity.type
_entity.pdbx_description
1 polymer ?
#
loop_
_entity_poly.entity_id
_entity_poly.type
_entity_poly.pdbx_seq_one_letter_code
_entity_poly.pdbx_strand_id
1 'polypeptide(L)'
;MTTVDLSQGALTELQNNLTQVKSDVAKLKVDAKDEFATQIDAVEQASASVSSSIDTAKTSPSVQAIADVGTGVRALRTSLTALNDAVKGTC
;
A
#
# COMPACT_ATOMS: atom_id res chain seq x y z
N MET A 1 -3.55 -25.61 -16.64
CA MET A 1 -3.19 -24.83 -15.45
C MET A 1 -2.22 -23.74 -15.90
N THR A 2 -2.59 -22.48 -15.80
CA THR A 2 -1.66 -21.36 -16.04
C THR A 2 -0.86 -21.16 -14.77
N THR A 3 0.36 -21.70 -14.74
CA THR A 3 1.32 -21.41 -13.66
C THR A 3 1.53 -19.90 -13.60
N VAL A 4 1.22 -19.30 -12.46
CA VAL A 4 1.53 -17.90 -12.20
C VAL A 4 3.03 -17.82 -11.95
N ASP A 5 3.78 -17.44 -12.98
CA ASP A 5 5.23 -17.24 -12.89
C ASP A 5 5.49 -15.82 -12.40
N LEU A 6 5.67 -15.68 -11.09
CA LEU A 6 6.14 -14.43 -10.48
C LEU A 6 7.65 -14.42 -10.56
N SER A 7 8.21 -13.29 -10.97
CA SER A 7 9.65 -13.06 -10.80
C SER A 7 10.01 -13.36 -9.34
N GLN A 8 11.02 -14.22 -9.16
CA GLN A 8 11.43 -14.64 -7.83
C GLN A 8 11.73 -13.41 -6.97
N GLY A 9 11.02 -13.31 -5.84
CA GLY A 9 11.20 -12.21 -4.89
C GLY A 9 10.36 -10.95 -5.12
N ALA A 10 9.57 -10.84 -6.20
CA ALA A 10 8.80 -9.61 -6.47
C ALA A 10 7.77 -9.27 -5.37
N LEU A 11 7.08 -10.28 -4.81
CA LEU A 11 6.16 -10.06 -3.68
C LEU A 11 6.91 -9.64 -2.41
N THR A 12 8.13 -10.14 -2.20
CA THR A 12 8.99 -9.72 -1.08
C THR A 12 9.45 -8.28 -1.25
N GLU A 13 9.89 -7.90 -2.45
CA GLU A 13 10.27 -6.53 -2.78
C GLU A 13 9.09 -5.57 -2.59
N LEU A 14 7.91 -5.94 -3.05
CA LEU A 14 6.69 -5.15 -2.83
C LEU A 14 6.37 -4.98 -1.34
N GLN A 15 6.54 -6.04 -0.54
CA GLN A 15 6.33 -5.98 0.91
C GLN A 15 7.35 -5.07 1.62
N ASN A 16 8.60 -5.06 1.15
CA ASN A 16 9.64 -4.15 1.65
C ASN A 16 9.31 -2.69 1.31
N ASN A 17 8.93 -2.41 0.06
CA ASN A 17 8.52 -1.06 -0.37
C ASN A 17 7.29 -0.57 0.41
N LEU A 18 6.32 -1.46 0.66
CA LEU A 18 5.15 -1.14 1.48
C LEU A 18 5.53 -0.83 2.94
N THR A 19 6.54 -1.51 3.48
CA THR A 19 7.07 -1.24 4.82
C THR A 19 7.70 0.16 4.89
N GLN A 20 8.41 0.56 3.85
CA GLN A 20 8.95 1.92 3.74
C GLN A 20 7.83 2.97 3.72
N VAL A 21 6.78 2.76 2.90
CA VAL A 21 5.61 3.66 2.85
C VAL A 21 4.96 3.80 4.23
N LYS A 22 4.74 2.69 4.94
CA LYS A 22 4.18 2.72 6.31
C LYS A 22 5.07 3.53 7.27
N SER A 23 6.39 3.37 7.17
CA SER A 23 7.35 4.11 8.00
C SER A 23 7.28 5.62 7.73
N ASP A 24 7.23 6.03 6.47
CA ASP A 24 7.18 7.45 6.11
C ASP A 24 5.83 8.09 6.45
N VAL A 25 4.73 7.36 6.30
CA VAL A 25 3.39 7.79 6.77
C VAL A 25 3.35 7.91 8.29
N ALA A 26 4.00 7.01 9.03
CA ALA A 26 4.07 7.09 10.48
C ALA A 26 4.86 8.32 10.96
N LYS A 27 5.92 8.72 10.25
CA LYS A 27 6.62 9.99 10.53
C LYS A 27 5.71 11.19 10.27
N LEU A 28 5.03 11.22 9.13
CA LEU A 28 4.09 12.29 8.82
C LEU A 28 2.96 12.38 9.86
N LYS A 29 2.50 11.24 10.39
CA LYS A 29 1.53 11.17 11.48
C LYS A 29 2.04 11.75 12.79
N VAL A 30 3.34 11.74 13.04
CA VAL A 30 3.91 12.43 14.21
C VAL A 30 3.96 13.93 13.97
N ASP A 31 4.31 14.34 12.76
CA ASP A 31 4.59 15.75 12.44
C ASP A 31 3.34 16.58 12.11
N ALA A 32 2.29 15.96 11.54
CA ALA A 32 1.15 16.67 10.95
C ALA A 32 -0.18 15.92 11.13
N LYS A 33 -0.34 15.26 12.29
CA LYS A 33 -1.55 14.47 12.59
C LYS A 33 -2.81 15.32 12.56
N ASP A 34 -2.76 16.50 13.16
CA ASP A 34 -3.95 17.31 13.40
C ASP A 34 -4.47 17.91 12.09
N GLU A 35 -3.58 18.11 11.11
CA GLU A 35 -3.88 18.63 9.78
C GLU A 35 -4.36 17.55 8.80
N PHE A 36 -3.80 16.32 8.87
CA PHE A 36 -4.02 15.28 7.85
C PHE A 36 -4.46 13.92 8.38
N ALA A 37 -4.99 13.83 9.60
CA ALA A 37 -5.40 12.57 10.24
C ALA A 37 -6.22 11.66 9.30
N THR A 38 -7.24 12.21 8.64
CA THR A 38 -8.13 11.45 7.76
C THR A 38 -7.38 10.82 6.58
N GLN A 39 -6.50 11.59 5.93
CA GLN A 39 -5.73 11.13 4.78
C GLN A 39 -4.66 10.12 5.20
N ILE A 40 -4.01 10.34 6.34
CA ILE A 40 -3.04 9.42 6.93
C ILE A 40 -3.71 8.07 7.27
N ASP A 41 -4.85 8.08 7.95
CA ASP A 41 -5.56 6.86 8.32
C ASP A 41 -6.05 6.09 7.07
N ALA A 42 -6.43 6.81 6.00
CA ALA A 42 -6.79 6.19 4.73
C ALA A 42 -5.60 5.50 4.05
N VAL A 43 -4.39 6.07 4.13
CA VAL A 43 -3.17 5.45 3.63
C VAL A 43 -2.77 4.24 4.48
N GLU A 44 -2.90 4.30 5.80
CA GLU A 44 -2.64 3.18 6.70
C GLU A 44 -3.56 1.98 6.39
N GLN A 45 -4.86 2.22 6.23
CA GLN A 45 -5.84 1.19 5.89
C GLN A 45 -5.58 0.56 4.52
N ALA A 46 -5.29 1.38 3.50
CA ALA A 46 -4.92 0.88 2.18
C ALA A 46 -3.63 0.05 2.23
N SER A 47 -2.64 0.49 3.02
CA SER A 47 -1.38 -0.22 3.20
C SER A 47 -1.59 -1.57 3.92
N ALA A 48 -2.48 -1.65 4.89
CA ALA A 48 -2.85 -2.91 5.53
C ALA A 48 -3.50 -3.88 4.53
N SER A 49 -4.40 -3.38 3.68
CA SER A 49 -5.09 -4.16 2.66
C SER A 49 -4.13 -4.74 1.61
N VAL A 50 -3.14 -3.95 1.16
CA VAL A 50 -2.07 -4.43 0.27
C VAL A 50 -1.26 -5.54 0.94
N SER A 51 -0.88 -5.35 2.20
CA SER A 51 -0.12 -6.36 2.96
C SER A 51 -0.86 -7.70 3.01
N SER A 52 -2.16 -7.67 3.35
CA SER A 52 -3.00 -8.86 3.39
C SER A 52 -3.10 -9.55 2.03
N SER A 53 -3.18 -8.78 0.95
CA SER A 53 -3.24 -9.31 -0.42
C SER A 53 -1.92 -9.98 -0.81
N ILE A 54 -0.78 -9.37 -0.44
CA ILE A 54 0.55 -9.95 -0.67
C ILE A 54 0.71 -11.26 0.09
N ASP A 55 0.31 -11.31 1.36
CA ASP A 55 0.41 -12.53 2.17
C ASP A 55 -0.48 -13.65 1.61
N THR A 56 -1.67 -13.30 1.10
CA THR A 56 -2.54 -14.23 0.38
C THR A 56 -1.88 -14.75 -0.90
N ALA A 57 -1.27 -13.86 -1.70
CA ALA A 57 -0.57 -14.25 -2.92
C ALA A 57 0.66 -15.13 -2.66
N LYS A 58 1.35 -14.95 -1.53
CA LYS A 58 2.50 -15.78 -1.11
C LYS A 58 2.07 -17.16 -0.63
N THR A 59 0.96 -17.24 0.11
CA THR A 59 0.48 -18.50 0.72
C THR A 59 -0.37 -19.34 -0.24
N SER A 60 -1.11 -18.69 -1.13
CA SER A 60 -2.01 -19.32 -2.10
C SER A 60 -1.94 -18.62 -3.47
N PRO A 61 -0.83 -18.79 -4.21
CA PRO A 61 -0.61 -18.09 -5.47
C PRO A 61 -1.67 -18.45 -6.52
N SER A 62 -2.32 -17.42 -7.08
CA SER A 62 -3.30 -17.54 -8.15
C SER A 62 -3.41 -16.24 -8.94
N VAL A 63 -3.97 -16.31 -10.16
CA VAL A 63 -4.20 -15.12 -10.99
C VAL A 63 -5.07 -14.10 -10.25
N GLN A 64 -6.09 -14.59 -9.52
CA GLN A 64 -6.96 -13.73 -8.71
C GLN A 64 -6.18 -13.05 -7.58
N ALA A 65 -5.38 -13.79 -6.82
CA ALA A 65 -4.60 -13.21 -5.72
C ALA A 65 -3.63 -12.11 -6.19
N ILE A 66 -3.03 -12.27 -7.38
CA ILE A 66 -2.17 -11.23 -7.98
C ILE A 66 -3.00 -10.03 -8.47
N ALA A 67 -4.18 -10.26 -9.05
CA ALA A 67 -5.09 -9.19 -9.41
C ALA A 67 -5.54 -8.37 -8.18
N ASP A 68 -5.76 -9.04 -7.05
CA ASP A 68 -6.13 -8.42 -5.78
C ASP A 68 -5.00 -7.55 -5.23
N VAL A 69 -3.74 -8.03 -5.27
CA VAL A 69 -2.55 -7.21 -4.95
C VAL A 69 -2.51 -5.96 -5.82
N GLY A 70 -2.68 -6.10 -7.14
CA GLY A 70 -2.67 -4.98 -8.06
C GLY A 70 -3.78 -3.96 -7.78
N THR A 71 -4.97 -4.43 -7.40
CA THR A 71 -6.09 -3.56 -7.01
C THR A 71 -5.80 -2.83 -5.70
N GLY A 72 -5.26 -3.52 -4.70
CA GLY A 72 -4.82 -2.91 -3.45
C GLY A 72 -3.77 -1.82 -3.69
N VAL A 73 -2.76 -2.08 -4.53
CA VAL A 73 -1.71 -1.09 -4.83
C VAL A 73 -2.29 0.15 -5.52
N ARG A 74 -3.25 -0.01 -6.44
CA ARG A 74 -3.94 1.13 -7.06
C ARG A 74 -4.73 1.95 -6.03
N ALA A 75 -5.41 1.30 -5.11
CA ALA A 75 -6.13 1.97 -4.02
C ALA A 75 -5.18 2.74 -3.11
N LEU A 76 -4.05 2.12 -2.70
CA LEU A 76 -3.01 2.78 -1.92
C LEU A 76 -2.45 4.02 -2.63
N ARG A 77 -2.18 3.91 -3.94
CA ARG A 77 -1.74 5.06 -4.74
C ARG A 77 -2.75 6.20 -4.69
N THR A 78 -4.04 5.92 -4.84
CA THR A 78 -5.10 6.93 -4.76
C THR A 78 -5.10 7.63 -3.39
N SER A 79 -4.98 6.88 -2.29
CA SER A 79 -4.89 7.47 -0.95
C SER A 79 -3.65 8.36 -0.78
N LEU A 80 -2.49 7.93 -1.30
CA LEU A 80 -1.26 8.72 -1.26
C LEU A 80 -1.36 10.00 -2.10
N THR A 81 -2.01 9.94 -3.27
CA THR A 81 -2.28 11.14 -4.08
C THR A 81 -3.17 12.12 -3.32
N ALA A 82 -4.25 11.66 -2.70
CA ALA A 82 -5.14 12.50 -1.90
C ALA A 82 -4.40 13.15 -0.71
N LEU A 83 -3.52 12.40 -0.04
CA LEU A 83 -2.67 12.94 1.02
C LEU A 83 -1.72 14.02 0.48
N ASN A 84 -1.03 13.75 -0.63
CA ASN A 84 -0.15 14.71 -1.27
C ASN A 84 -0.90 16.00 -1.68
N ASP A 85 -2.11 15.87 -2.21
CA ASP A 85 -2.91 17.02 -2.65
C ASP A 85 -3.38 17.85 -1.45
N ALA A 86 -3.72 17.21 -0.33
CA ALA A 86 -4.04 17.90 0.92
C ALA A 86 -2.82 18.70 1.45
N VAL A 87 -1.62 18.10 1.45
CA VAL A 87 -0.38 18.78 1.86
C VAL A 87 -0.07 19.96 0.94
N LYS A 88 -0.23 19.79 -0.38
CA LYS A 88 -0.05 20.90 -1.34
C LYS A 88 -1.07 22.02 -1.18
N GLY A 89 -2.29 21.70 -0.75
CA GLY A 89 -3.34 22.70 -0.50
C GLY A 89 -3.10 23.56 0.75
N THR A 90 -2.25 23.11 1.66
CA THR A 90 -1.86 23.87 2.87
C THR A 90 -0.60 24.72 2.70
N CYS A 91 0.20 24.48 1.66
CA CYS A 91 1.41 25.25 1.33
C CYS A 91 1.11 26.34 0.28
#